data_AF-A0A383AMH7-F1
#
_entry.id   AF-A0A383AMH7-F1
#
_cell.length_a   1.000
_cell.length_b   1.000
_cell.length_c   1.000
_cell.angle_alpha   90.00
_cell.angle_beta   90.00
_cell.angle_gamma   90.00
#
_symmetry.space_group_name_H-M   'P 1'
#
loop_
_entity.id
_entity.type
_entity.pdbx_description
1 polymer ?
#
loop_
_entity_poly.entity_id
_entity_poly.type
_entity_poly.pdbx_seq_one_letter_code
_entity_poly.pdbx_strand_id
1 'polypeptide(L)' 'MFTYIDPTVRQRLIAKGKLVRIAADGKLTDPAAEPELGARAISILGPIPLPLQPNGDKYEVDWYASV' A
#
# COMPACT_ATOMS: atom_id res chain seq x y z
N MET A 1 -1.04 3.27 10.05
CA MET A 1 -1.72 2.14 9.37
C MET A 1 -0.71 1.21 8.72
N PHE A 2 -1.06 -0.08 8.59
CA PHE A 2 -0.16 -1.24 8.42
C PHE A 2 0.96 -1.34 9.46
N THR A 3 0.69 -0.96 10.71
CA THR A 3 1.68 -0.93 11.80
C THR A 3 2.10 -2.31 12.31
N TYR A 4 1.38 -3.36 11.93
CA TYR A 4 1.67 -4.75 12.29
C TYR A 4 2.73 -5.41 11.38
N ILE A 5 3.11 -4.76 10.27
CA ILE A 5 4.12 -5.31 9.37
C ILE A 5 5.49 -5.20 10.05
N ASP A 6 6.26 -6.29 9.98
CA ASP A 6 7.66 -6.31 10.40
C ASP A 6 8.43 -5.09 9.83
N PRO A 7 9.21 -4.34 10.65
CA PRO A 7 9.88 -3.13 10.20
C PRO A 7 10.80 -3.31 8.99
N THR A 8 11.49 -4.45 8.90
CA THR A 8 12.40 -4.76 7.78
C THR A 8 11.61 -5.03 6.51
N VAL A 9 10.49 -5.76 6.62
CA VAL A 9 9.57 -5.99 5.51
C VAL A 9 8.94 -4.67 5.06
N ARG A 10 8.51 -3.82 6.00
CA ARG A 10 7.92 -2.51 5.71
C ARG A 10 8.89 -1.62 4.93
N GLN A 11 10.15 -1.54 5.33
CA GLN A 11 11.17 -0.79 4.60
C GLN A 11 11.34 -1.30 3.16
N ARG A 12 11.37 -2.62 2.96
CA ARG A 12 11.47 -3.22 1.62
C ARG A 12 10.24 -2.90 0.77
N LEU A 13 9.04 -2.88 1.36
CA LEU A 13 7.81 -2.53 0.64
C LEU A 13 7.82 -1.06 0.20
N ILE A 14 8.25 -0.15 1.08
CA ILE A 14 8.39 1.28 0.75
C ILE A 14 9.43 1.45 -0.36
N ALA A 15 10.61 0.83 -0.23
CA ALA A 15 11.67 0.90 -1.24
C ALA A 15 11.25 0.35 -2.61
N LYS A 16 10.32 -0.62 -2.64
CA LYS A 16 9.75 -1.18 -3.87
C LYS A 16 8.52 -0.41 -4.38
N GLY A 17 8.15 0.70 -3.75
CA GLY A 17 6.95 1.47 -4.07
C GLY A 17 5.64 0.70 -3.86
N LYS A 18 5.68 -0.36 -3.04
CA LYS A 18 4.52 -1.22 -2.73
C LYS A 18 3.75 -0.77 -1.51
N LEU A 19 4.33 0.09 -0.68
CA LEU A 19 3.62 0.74 0.41
C LEU A 19 3.74 2.24 0.22
N VAL A 20 2.61 2.91 0.07
CA VAL A 20 2.53 4.37 -0.12
C VAL A 20 1.50 4.96 0.82
N ARG A 21 1.61 6.27 1.07
CA ARG A 21 0.61 7.03 1.82
C ARG A 21 0.11 8.18 0.96
N ILE A 22 -1.20 8.37 0.92
CA ILE A 22 -1.86 9.46 0.19
C ILE A 22 -2.52 10.39 1.21
N ALA A 23 -2.15 11.67 1.18
CA ALA A 23 -2.75 12.71 2.01
C ALA A 23 -4.14 13.12 1.48
N ALA A 24 -4.89 13.89 2.28
CA ALA A 24 -6.23 14.34 1.91
C ALA A 24 -6.29 15.19 0.62
N ASP A 25 -5.19 15.83 0.23
CA ASP A 25 -5.08 16.58 -1.04
C ASP A 25 -4.70 15.69 -2.25
N GLY A 26 -4.63 14.37 -2.05
CA GLY A 26 -4.29 13.39 -3.08
C GLY A 26 -2.79 13.21 -3.30
N LYS A 27 -1.92 13.92 -2.57
CA LYS A 27 -0.48 13.80 -2.76
C LYS A 27 0.12 12.60 -2.03
N LEU A 28 1.13 12.01 -2.67
CA LEU A 28 1.97 11.01 -2.03
C LEU A 28 2.80 11.65 -0.91
N THR A 29 2.82 10.99 0.23
CA THR A 29 3.60 11.37 1.41
C THR A 29 4.47 10.19 1.83
N ASP A 30 5.54 10.48 2.57
CA ASP A 30 6.43 9.43 3.06
C ASP A 30 5.69 8.51 4.06
N PRO A 31 5.50 7.22 3.72
CA PRO A 31 4.89 6.26 4.62
C PRO A 31 5.78 5.89 5.81
N ALA A 32 7.10 6.18 5.77
CA ALA A 32 8.02 5.96 6.87
C ALA A 32 7.93 7.07 7.93
N ALA A 33 7.55 8.28 7.53
CA ALA A 33 7.35 9.40 8.45
C ALA A 33 6.13 9.17 9.37
N GLU A 34 6.25 9.65 10.61
CA GLU A 34 5.12 9.73 11.52
C GLU A 34 4.06 10.66 10.92
N PRO A 35 2.78 10.25 10.92
CA PRO A 35 1.71 11.12 10.47
C PRO A 35 1.59 12.31 11.44
N GLU A 36 1.39 13.51 10.89
CA GLU A 36 1.06 14.68 11.69
C GLU A 36 -0.23 14.42 12.50
N LEU A 37 -0.26 14.91 13.74
CA LEU A 37 -1.44 14.75 14.59
C LEU A 37 -2.68 15.36 13.92
N GLY A 38 -3.72 14.55 13.73
CA GLY A 38 -4.96 14.97 13.09
C GLY A 38 -4.94 14.97 11.55
N ALA A 39 -3.82 14.63 10.91
CA ALA A 39 -3.76 14.52 9.46
C ALA A 39 -4.60 13.34 8.96
N ARG A 40 -5.41 13.60 7.92
CA ARG A 40 -6.16 12.57 7.20
C ARG A 40 -5.31 12.06 6.05
N ALA A 41 -5.01 10.77 6.10
CA ALA A 41 -4.27 10.09 5.05
C ALA A 41 -4.70 8.62 4.98
N ILE A 42 -4.60 8.01 3.80
CA ILE A 42 -4.84 6.59 3.57
C ILE A 42 -3.48 5.94 3.28
N SER A 43 -3.23 4.78 3.86
CA SER A 43 -2.06 3.95 3.52
C SER A 43 -2.49 2.85 2.55
N ILE A 44 -1.77 2.70 1.45
CA ILE A 44 -2.07 1.71 0.40
C ILE A 44 -0.90 0.73 0.28
N LEU A 45 -1.21 -0.56 0.35
CA LEU A 45 -0.31 -1.67 0.07
C LEU A 45 -0.67 -2.26 -1.29
N GLY A 46 0.22 -2.13 -2.27
CA GLY A 46 0.05 -2.61 -3.64
C GLY A 46 0.88 -1.76 -4.62
N PRO A 47 0.91 -2.10 -5.91
CA PRO A 47 0.24 -3.25 -6.53
C PRO A 47 0.90 -4.58 -6.16
N ILE A 48 0.13 -5.59 -5.77
CA ILE A 48 0.60 -6.97 -5.63
C ILE A 48 -0.02 -7.80 -6.76
N PRO A 49 0.80 -8.40 -7.65
CA PRO A 49 0.26 -9.27 -8.70
C PRO A 49 -0.56 -10.40 -8.10
N LEU A 50 -1.82 -10.49 -8.54
CA LEU A 50 -2.77 -11.50 -8.10
C LEU A 50 -3.39 -12.13 -9.36
N PRO A 51 -2.74 -13.12 -9.99
CA PRO A 51 -3.34 -13.81 -11.13
C PRO A 51 -4.60 -14.54 -10.67
N LEU A 52 -5.71 -14.32 -11.39
CA LEU A 52 -7.01 -14.94 -11.11
C LEU A 52 -7.40 -15.88 -12.27
N GLN A 53 -8.08 -16.97 -11.93
CA GLN A 53 -8.63 -17.90 -12.92
C GLN A 53 -10.10 -18.30 -12.65
N PRO A 54 -11.05 -17.35 -12.64
CA PRO A 54 -12.47 -17.68 -12.52
C PRO A 54 -12.98 -18.33 -13.82
N ASN A 55 -13.74 -19.43 -13.68
CA ASN A 55 -14.38 -20.14 -14.80
C ASN A 55 -13.43 -20.57 -15.94
N GLY A 56 -12.13 -20.72 -15.66
CA GLY A 56 -11.12 -21.13 -16.64
C GLY A 56 -10.42 -19.97 -17.36
N ASP A 57 -10.99 -18.76 -17.33
CA ASP A 57 -10.41 -17.56 -17.94
C ASP A 57 -9.30 -16.97 -17.07
N LYS A 58 -8.18 -16.56 -17.66
CA LYS A 58 -7.05 -15.97 -16.93
C LYS A 58 -7.12 -14.45 -16.91
N TYR A 59 -6.96 -13.87 -15.72
CA TYR A 59 -6.88 -12.42 -15.53
C TYR A 59 -5.61 -12.08 -14.76
N GLU A 60 -4.82 -11.17 -15.32
CA GLU A 60 -3.71 -10.55 -14.61
C GLU A 60 -4.23 -9.27 -13.96
N VAL A 61 -4.39 -9.29 -12.63
CA VAL A 61 -4.84 -8.13 -11.86
C VAL A 61 -3.82 -7.79 -10.78
N ASP A 62 -3.85 -6.53 -10.36
CA ASP A 62 -3.10 -6.06 -9.21
C ASP A 62 -4.03 -5.89 -8.01
N TRP A 63 -3.63 -6.49 -6.90
CA TRP A 63 -4.33 -6.35 -5.63
C TRP A 63 -3.77 -5.19 -4.82
N TYR A 64 -4.70 -4.49 -4.14
CA TYR A 64 -4.41 -3.37 -3.26
C TYR A 64 -5.19 -3.53 -1.96
N ALA A 65 -4.53 -3.30 -0.83
CA ALA A 65 -5.20 -3.09 0.46
C ALA A 65 -5.03 -1.64 0.90
N SER A 66 -6.11 -1.03 1.38
CA SER A 66 -6.11 0.34 1.88
C SER A 66 -6.72 0.42 3.26
N VAL A 67 -6.13 1.27 4.08
CA VAL A 67 -6.55 1.57 5.45
C VAL A 67 -6.39 3.06 5.63
#